data_AF-A0A947J6F6-F1
#
_entry.id   AF-A0A947J6F6-F1
#
_cell.length_a   1.000
_cell.length_b   1.000
_cell.length_c   1.000
_cell.angle_alpha   90.00
_cell.angle_beta   90.00
_cell.angle_gamma   90.00
#
_symmetry.space_group_name_H-M   'P 1'
#
loop_
_entity.id
_entity.type
_entity.pdbx_description
1 polymer ?
#
loop_
_entity_poly.entity_id
_entity_poly.type
_entity_poly.pdbx_seq_one_letter_code
_entity_poly.pdbx_strand_id
1 'polypeptide(L)'
;MNINKLLFSLPILFLPLVATASTSLSVPYTSQAPFEDWSQPWQDTCEETSILMTDYFYASKNISKETARDEILRILRIKENTYGFSLDENATKVASMINNFFPWEAYLVYNPTLDEIKSQIDSGHTVIVPYYGKALYNPYFSRSGPEYHMNVIVGYDDETQKFIVHETGMNTGSNFKYAYNTILDAIHDFVPGKTQTGAKVAVFTRQQILTSGNTDGDNDGLTKIDELRYGTILWLQDSDGDGVTDGKEVDMGRSPTCDCTEITVENGRLVKSPNDPKVYLIENNLKRHILNGTIFLLHGWQWWQVQIVSEDVLNKFEVGMTVGN
;
A
#
# COMPACT_ATOMS: atom_id res chain seq x y z
N MET A 1 -55.50 -18.03 24.36
CA MET A 1 -54.18 -18.71 24.38
C MET A 1 -53.12 -17.60 24.46
N ASN A 2 -52.71 -17.22 25.67
CA ASN A 2 -51.76 -16.12 25.88
C ASN A 2 -50.33 -16.67 25.77
N ILE A 3 -49.58 -16.20 24.78
CA ILE A 3 -48.18 -16.57 24.59
C ILE A 3 -47.33 -15.48 25.24
N ASN A 4 -46.86 -15.75 26.46
CA ASN A 4 -45.83 -14.94 27.10
C ASN A 4 -44.52 -15.09 26.33
N LYS A 5 -44.05 -14.02 25.68
CA LYS A 5 -42.69 -13.95 25.15
C LYS A 5 -41.72 -13.72 26.32
N LEU A 6 -41.01 -14.76 26.72
CA LEU A 6 -39.84 -14.65 27.60
C LEU A 6 -38.73 -13.93 26.81
N LEU A 7 -38.39 -12.71 27.23
CA LEU A 7 -37.19 -12.02 26.78
C LEU A 7 -35.99 -12.59 27.55
N PHE A 8 -35.14 -13.36 26.87
CA PHE A 8 -33.83 -13.74 27.39
C PHE A 8 -32.86 -12.58 27.14
N SER A 9 -32.49 -11.86 28.20
CA SER A 9 -31.35 -10.95 28.17
C SER A 9 -30.06 -11.78 28.22
N LEU A 10 -29.34 -11.88 27.10
CA LEU A 10 -27.96 -12.38 27.14
C LEU A 10 -27.08 -11.35 27.88
N PRO A 11 -26.29 -11.76 28.89
CA PRO A 11 -25.30 -10.88 29.48
C PRO A 11 -24.21 -10.60 28.43
N ILE A 12 -24.02 -9.33 28.11
CA ILE A 12 -22.86 -8.87 27.33
C ILE A 12 -21.64 -9.08 28.22
N LEU A 13 -20.86 -10.11 27.92
CA LEU A 13 -19.60 -10.39 28.60
C LEU A 13 -18.56 -9.36 28.10
N PHE A 14 -18.31 -8.31 28.89
CA PHE A 14 -17.15 -7.46 28.68
C PHE A 14 -15.90 -8.25 29.08
N LEU A 15 -15.20 -8.81 28.10
CA LEU A 15 -13.84 -9.29 28.30
C LEU A 15 -12.94 -8.06 28.51
N PRO A 16 -12.22 -7.93 29.63
CA PRO A 16 -11.25 -6.85 29.78
C PRO A 16 -10.18 -7.03 28.70
N LEU A 17 -9.94 -5.98 27.93
CA LEU A 17 -8.84 -5.94 26.97
C LEU A 17 -7.55 -6.12 27.76
N VAL A 18 -6.90 -7.28 27.62
CA VAL A 18 -5.59 -7.49 28.21
C VAL A 18 -4.63 -6.62 27.42
N ALA A 19 -4.12 -5.55 28.04
CA ALA A 19 -3.08 -4.73 27.44
C ALA A 19 -1.89 -5.64 27.10
N THR A 20 -1.53 -5.66 25.81
CA THR A 20 -0.39 -6.42 25.30
C THR A 20 0.89 -5.75 25.77
N ALA A 21 1.68 -6.45 26.60
CA ALA A 21 2.97 -5.95 27.09
C ALA A 21 4.04 -5.81 25.97
N SER A 22 3.82 -6.45 24.83
CA SER A 22 4.61 -6.25 23.62
C SER A 22 3.76 -6.62 22.40
N THR A 23 4.01 -5.99 21.26
CA THR A 23 3.38 -6.33 19.98
C THR A 23 4.33 -6.00 18.85
N SER A 24 4.37 -6.86 17.83
CA SER A 24 5.12 -6.61 16.60
C SER A 24 4.38 -7.09 15.37
N LEU A 25 4.52 -6.35 14.28
CA LEU A 25 4.00 -6.66 12.97
C LEU A 25 5.06 -7.42 12.17
N SER A 26 4.61 -8.40 11.38
CA SER A 26 5.50 -9.18 10.50
C SER A 26 5.75 -8.42 9.18
N VAL A 27 6.35 -7.23 9.27
CA VAL A 27 6.69 -6.40 8.12
C VAL A 27 7.92 -6.99 7.41
N PRO A 28 7.94 -7.11 6.07
CA PRO A 28 9.13 -7.51 5.35
C PRO A 28 10.18 -6.40 5.39
N TYR A 29 11.44 -6.78 5.49
CA TYR A 29 12.55 -5.84 5.64
C TYR A 29 13.40 -5.72 4.36
N THR A 30 13.84 -4.51 4.05
CA THR A 30 14.98 -4.27 3.17
C THR A 30 15.79 -3.04 3.61
N SER A 31 17.07 -3.02 3.26
CA SER A 31 17.94 -1.84 3.33
C SER A 31 17.59 -0.87 2.19
N GLN A 32 17.81 0.43 2.41
CA GLN A 32 17.78 1.43 1.34
C GLN A 32 18.90 1.22 0.31
N ALA A 33 19.94 0.48 0.68
CA ALA A 33 21.01 0.02 -0.20
C ALA A 33 20.98 -1.53 -0.29
N PRO A 34 20.09 -2.16 -1.09
CA PRO A 34 19.89 -3.61 -1.07
C PRO A 34 21.16 -4.43 -1.38
N PHE A 35 22.05 -3.85 -2.18
CA PHE A 35 23.34 -4.42 -2.60
C PHE A 35 24.54 -3.79 -1.89
N GLU A 36 24.31 -3.06 -0.79
CA GLU A 36 25.35 -2.41 0.03
C GLU A 36 26.13 -1.31 -0.71
N ASP A 37 25.59 -0.83 -1.83
CA ASP A 37 26.04 0.36 -2.53
C ASP A 37 25.40 1.59 -1.89
N TRP A 38 26.21 2.40 -1.22
CA TRP A 38 25.79 3.62 -0.52
C TRP A 38 26.01 4.89 -1.37
N SER A 39 26.24 4.74 -2.67
CA SER A 39 26.27 5.86 -3.62
C SER A 39 24.84 6.29 -4.01
N GLN A 40 24.72 7.44 -4.68
CA GLN A 40 23.44 7.90 -5.22
C GLN A 40 22.86 6.88 -6.22
N PRO A 41 21.53 6.62 -6.20
CA PRO A 41 20.53 7.31 -5.38
C PRO A 41 20.36 6.75 -3.95
N TRP A 42 20.92 5.58 -3.66
CA TRP A 42 20.68 4.80 -2.44
C TRP A 42 20.99 5.52 -1.13
N GLN A 43 21.83 6.56 -1.17
CA GLN A 43 22.16 7.35 0.00
C GLN A 43 20.94 8.08 0.59
N ASP A 44 19.97 8.47 -0.25
CA ASP A 44 18.84 9.33 0.12
C ASP A 44 17.51 8.70 -0.33
N THR A 45 17.36 7.37 -0.20
CA THR A 45 16.12 6.63 -0.52
C THR A 45 15.41 6.06 0.71
N CYS A 46 15.56 6.69 1.89
CA CYS A 46 15.01 6.15 3.13
C CYS A 46 13.48 6.22 3.17
N GLU A 47 12.90 7.23 2.54
CA GLU A 47 11.46 7.43 2.38
C GLU A 47 10.86 6.38 1.45
N GLU A 48 11.44 6.21 0.26
CA GLU A 48 11.00 5.22 -0.73
C GLU A 48 11.07 3.81 -0.14
N THR A 49 12.13 3.52 0.61
CA THR A 49 12.31 2.23 1.29
C THR A 49 11.26 2.01 2.38
N SER A 50 10.93 3.05 3.14
CA SER A 50 9.90 3.00 4.19
C SER A 50 8.49 2.79 3.61
N ILE A 51 8.19 3.45 2.49
CA ILE A 51 6.94 3.26 1.74
C ILE A 51 6.87 1.82 1.21
N LEU A 52 7.95 1.31 0.60
CA LEU A 52 8.02 -0.06 0.07
C LEU A 52 7.75 -1.12 1.15
N MET A 53 8.43 -1.05 2.29
CA MET A 53 8.23 -2.03 3.36
C MET A 53 6.78 -2.05 3.86
N THR A 54 6.16 -0.88 3.98
CA THR A 54 4.75 -0.76 4.38
C THR A 54 3.80 -1.27 3.30
N ASP A 55 4.04 -0.95 2.03
CA ASP A 55 3.24 -1.43 0.90
C ASP A 55 3.24 -2.96 0.81
N TYR A 56 4.43 -3.57 0.92
CA TYR A 56 4.57 -5.02 0.86
C TYR A 56 3.99 -5.72 2.09
N PHE A 57 4.02 -5.07 3.26
CA PHE A 57 3.30 -5.55 4.43
C PHE A 57 1.79 -5.61 4.18
N TYR A 58 1.17 -4.52 3.71
CA TYR A 58 -0.27 -4.51 3.41
C TYR A 58 -0.65 -5.44 2.26
N ALA A 59 0.24 -5.65 1.29
CA ALA A 59 0.06 -6.59 0.20
C ALA A 59 0.39 -8.06 0.58
N SER A 60 0.86 -8.33 1.81
CA SER A 60 1.33 -9.67 2.25
C SER A 60 2.39 -10.28 1.32
N LYS A 61 3.33 -9.46 0.84
CA LYS A 61 4.42 -9.84 -0.07
C LYS A 61 5.76 -9.92 0.67
N ASN A 62 6.69 -10.69 0.12
CA ASN A 62 8.09 -10.72 0.56
C ASN A 62 8.96 -9.82 -0.31
N ILE A 63 10.08 -9.33 0.22
CA ILE A 63 11.02 -8.46 -0.49
C ILE A 63 12.35 -9.21 -0.69
N SER A 64 12.72 -9.50 -1.95
CA SER A 64 14.10 -9.89 -2.30
C SER A 64 14.96 -8.64 -2.52
N LYS A 65 16.30 -8.80 -2.63
CA LYS A 65 17.19 -7.67 -2.94
C LYS A 65 16.90 -7.06 -4.31
N GLU A 66 16.58 -7.89 -5.29
CA GLU A 66 16.21 -7.47 -6.65
C GLU A 66 14.89 -6.72 -6.64
N THR A 67 13.87 -7.27 -5.96
CA THR A 67 12.59 -6.59 -5.76
C THR A 67 12.78 -5.25 -5.05
N ALA A 68 13.60 -5.19 -4.00
CA ALA A 68 13.89 -3.95 -3.30
C ALA A 68 14.50 -2.90 -4.22
N ARG A 69 15.51 -3.27 -5.01
CA ARG A 69 16.15 -2.36 -5.98
C ARG A 69 15.12 -1.80 -6.97
N ASP A 70 14.33 -2.67 -7.58
CA ASP A 70 13.42 -2.29 -8.67
C ASP A 70 12.27 -1.43 -8.14
N GLU A 71 11.72 -1.79 -6.98
CA GLU A 71 10.64 -1.05 -6.35
C GLU A 71 11.10 0.30 -5.78
N ILE A 72 12.26 0.38 -5.11
CA ILE A 72 12.80 1.67 -4.63
C ILE A 72 13.00 2.63 -5.81
N LEU A 73 13.58 2.16 -6.92
CA LEU A 73 13.77 2.98 -8.11
C LEU A 73 12.44 3.37 -8.77
N ARG A 74 11.41 2.51 -8.72
CA ARG A 74 10.06 2.85 -9.18
C ARG A 74 9.46 3.99 -8.35
N ILE A 75 9.52 3.89 -7.02
CA ILE A 75 8.97 4.92 -6.12
C ILE A 75 9.75 6.23 -6.29
N LEU A 76 11.07 6.17 -6.44
CA LEU A 76 11.91 7.33 -6.74
C LEU A 76 11.49 8.00 -8.06
N ARG A 77 11.24 7.22 -9.11
CA ARG A 77 10.76 7.75 -10.40
C ARG A 77 9.39 8.42 -10.28
N ILE A 78 8.48 7.85 -9.49
CA ILE A 78 7.17 8.46 -9.19
C ILE A 78 7.39 9.82 -8.50
N LYS A 79 8.26 9.86 -7.48
CA LYS A 79 8.63 11.11 -6.78
C LYS A 79 9.15 12.16 -7.75
N GLU A 80 10.18 11.83 -8.53
CA GLU A 80 10.85 12.77 -9.43
C GLU A 80 9.93 13.28 -10.53
N ASN A 81 9.06 12.42 -11.08
CA ASN A 81 8.06 12.84 -12.07
C ASN A 81 7.00 13.78 -11.46
N THR A 82 6.64 13.58 -10.19
CA THR A 82 5.58 14.36 -9.53
C THR A 82 6.08 15.70 -9.00
N TYR A 83 7.25 15.71 -8.35
CA TYR A 83 7.74 16.88 -7.61
C TYR A 83 9.06 17.46 -8.15
N GLY A 84 9.65 16.83 -9.17
CA GLY A 84 11.02 17.12 -9.61
C GLY A 84 12.07 16.45 -8.73
N PHE A 85 13.34 16.65 -9.08
CA PHE A 85 14.47 16.04 -8.37
C PHE A 85 14.62 16.61 -6.95
N SER A 86 14.71 15.71 -5.98
CA SER A 86 15.00 15.98 -4.57
C SER A 86 15.73 14.75 -3.99
N LEU A 87 16.60 14.99 -3.01
CA LEU A 87 17.26 13.91 -2.27
C LEU A 87 16.27 13.37 -1.23
N ASP A 88 15.99 14.15 -0.20
CA ASP A 88 15.03 13.81 0.86
C ASP A 88 13.69 14.53 0.71
N GLU A 89 12.66 13.98 1.34
CA GLU A 89 11.31 14.53 1.40
C GLU A 89 10.74 14.59 2.82
N ASN A 90 9.94 15.62 3.06
CA ASN A 90 9.21 15.77 4.31
C ASN A 90 7.99 14.84 4.41
N ALA A 91 7.46 14.70 5.62
CA ALA A 91 6.32 13.84 5.91
C ALA A 91 5.08 14.18 5.08
N THR A 92 4.87 15.46 4.76
CA THR A 92 3.73 15.91 3.94
C THR A 92 3.79 15.34 2.53
N LYS A 93 4.96 15.39 1.89
CA LYS A 93 5.14 14.82 0.56
C LYS A 93 5.09 13.30 0.58
N VAL A 94 5.66 12.65 1.59
CA VAL A 94 5.54 11.19 1.78
C VAL A 94 4.08 10.76 1.88
N ALA A 95 3.28 11.43 2.73
CA ALA A 95 1.85 11.15 2.83
C ALA A 95 1.09 11.43 1.52
N SER A 96 1.44 12.49 0.80
CA SER A 96 0.87 12.81 -0.51
C SER A 96 1.19 11.72 -1.54
N MET A 97 2.43 11.23 -1.59
CA MET A 97 2.82 10.13 -2.48
C MET A 97 2.01 8.86 -2.20
N ILE A 98 1.89 8.47 -0.93
CA ILE A 98 1.10 7.31 -0.52
C ILE A 98 -0.36 7.48 -0.95
N ASN A 99 -0.94 8.64 -0.66
CA ASN A 99 -2.35 8.88 -0.90
C ASN A 99 -2.70 8.96 -2.39
N ASN A 100 -1.78 9.38 -3.25
CA ASN A 100 -2.01 9.40 -4.70
C ASN A 100 -1.68 8.05 -5.38
N PHE A 101 -0.58 7.39 -5.00
CA PHE A 101 0.05 6.37 -5.86
C PHE A 101 0.08 4.94 -5.28
N PHE A 102 -0.48 4.71 -4.09
CA PHE A 102 -0.45 3.41 -3.42
C PHE A 102 -1.85 2.95 -2.98
N PRO A 103 -2.15 1.64 -2.95
CA PRO A 103 -3.50 1.11 -2.66
C PRO A 103 -3.87 1.15 -1.16
N TRP A 104 -3.28 2.07 -0.39
CA TRP A 104 -3.48 2.27 1.04
C TRP A 104 -3.35 3.76 1.37
N GLU A 105 -3.60 4.14 2.62
CA GLU A 105 -3.73 5.55 3.02
C GLU A 105 -2.77 5.90 4.15
N ALA A 106 -2.31 7.16 4.15
CA ALA A 106 -1.52 7.76 5.20
C ALA A 106 -2.06 9.13 5.62
N TYR A 107 -1.80 9.49 6.88
CA TYR A 107 -2.15 10.79 7.44
C TYR A 107 -1.10 11.23 8.46
N LEU A 108 -0.98 12.55 8.64
CA LEU A 108 0.02 13.13 9.54
C LEU A 108 -0.52 13.25 10.95
N VAL A 109 0.31 12.87 11.92
CA VAL A 109 0.08 13.14 13.34
C VAL A 109 1.24 14.00 13.85
N TYR A 110 0.92 15.22 14.28
CA TYR A 110 1.89 16.15 14.84
C TYR A 110 2.02 15.94 16.35
N ASN A 111 3.25 15.96 16.85
CA ASN A 111 3.62 15.63 18.24
C ASN A 111 3.05 14.28 18.68
N PRO A 112 3.32 13.19 17.93
CA PRO A 112 2.76 11.87 18.23
C PRO A 112 3.20 11.40 19.62
N THR A 113 2.26 10.89 20.39
CA THR A 113 2.51 10.32 21.72
C THR A 113 2.91 8.84 21.63
N LEU A 114 3.52 8.32 22.69
CA LEU A 114 3.83 6.89 22.81
C LEU A 114 2.58 6.03 22.60
N ASP A 115 1.47 6.38 23.25
CA ASP A 115 0.22 5.62 23.20
C ASP A 115 -0.43 5.64 21.82
N GLU A 116 -0.37 6.77 21.10
CA GLU A 116 -0.88 6.85 19.72
C GLU A 116 -0.09 5.95 18.77
N ILE A 117 1.24 5.93 18.88
CA ILE A 117 2.10 5.05 18.07
C ILE A 117 1.79 3.58 18.39
N LYS A 118 1.71 3.22 19.67
CA LYS A 118 1.36 1.86 20.10
C LYS A 118 -0.01 1.44 19.61
N SER A 119 -0.99 2.33 19.68
CA SER A 119 -2.35 2.08 19.17
C SER A 119 -2.38 1.80 17.66
N GLN A 120 -1.47 2.37 16.86
CA GLN A 120 -1.34 1.99 15.44
C GLN A 120 -0.85 0.55 15.30
N ILE A 121 0.21 0.20 16.03
CA ILE A 121 0.77 -1.17 16.03
C ILE A 121 -0.29 -2.19 16.46
N ASP A 122 -1.02 -1.92 17.54
CA ASP A 122 -2.09 -2.78 18.06
C ASP A 122 -3.23 -2.94 17.06
N SER A 123 -3.44 -1.94 16.20
CA SER A 123 -4.46 -1.96 15.13
C SER A 123 -3.95 -2.61 13.83
N GLY A 124 -2.72 -3.14 13.82
CA GLY A 124 -2.14 -3.77 12.64
C GLY A 124 -1.57 -2.78 11.62
N HIS A 125 -1.30 -1.54 12.02
CA HIS A 125 -0.78 -0.49 11.14
C HIS A 125 0.67 -0.14 11.47
N THR A 126 1.51 0.01 10.44
CA THR A 126 2.88 0.51 10.62
C THR A 126 2.87 2.03 10.81
N VAL A 127 3.96 2.57 11.36
CA VAL A 127 4.17 4.02 11.47
C VAL A 127 5.47 4.40 10.79
N ILE A 128 5.39 5.22 9.74
CA ILE A 128 6.58 5.77 9.07
C ILE A 128 6.96 7.07 9.78
N VAL A 129 8.23 7.24 10.13
CA VAL A 129 8.66 8.33 11.01
C VAL A 129 9.91 9.01 10.47
N PRO A 130 9.88 10.33 10.21
CA PRO A 130 11.07 11.13 9.96
C PRO A 130 11.81 11.44 11.27
N TYR A 131 13.14 11.49 11.19
CA TYR A 131 14.02 11.71 12.31
C TYR A 131 15.09 12.75 12.00
N TYR A 132 15.47 13.49 13.04
CA TYR A 132 16.82 14.03 13.12
C TYR A 132 17.78 12.86 13.42
N GLY A 133 18.43 12.32 12.38
CA GLY A 133 19.13 11.03 12.43
C GLY A 133 20.21 10.95 13.51
N LYS A 134 20.89 12.07 13.82
CA LYS A 134 21.91 12.11 14.87
C LYS A 134 21.37 11.91 16.29
N ALA A 135 20.10 12.19 16.53
CA ALA A 135 19.46 11.95 17.83
C ALA A 135 19.03 10.48 18.05
N LEU A 136 19.15 9.62 17.03
CA LEU A 136 18.93 8.18 17.22
C LEU A 136 20.08 7.50 17.97
N TYR A 137 21.26 8.13 18.01
CA TYR A 137 22.48 7.59 18.62
C TYR A 137 22.80 6.15 18.16
N ASN A 138 22.49 5.83 16.90
CA ASN A 138 22.68 4.49 16.36
C ASN A 138 24.20 4.17 16.30
N PRO A 139 24.68 3.15 17.03
CA PRO A 139 26.10 2.84 17.11
C PRO A 139 26.70 2.29 15.82
N TYR A 140 25.87 1.89 14.85
CA TYR A 140 26.30 1.38 13.55
C TYR A 140 26.52 2.48 12.52
N PHE A 141 26.11 3.72 12.82
CA PHE A 141 26.29 4.84 11.91
C PHE A 141 27.64 5.53 12.06
N SER A 142 28.25 5.85 10.91
CA SER A 142 29.45 6.68 10.89
C SER A 142 29.12 8.13 11.29
N ARG A 143 30.06 8.81 11.96
CA ARG A 143 29.95 10.25 12.35
C ARG A 143 28.66 10.60 13.13
N SER A 144 28.11 9.66 13.89
CA SER A 144 26.87 9.78 14.68
C SER A 144 25.56 9.71 13.89
N GLY A 145 25.60 9.41 12.59
CA GLY A 145 24.39 9.32 11.75
C GLY A 145 24.16 10.50 10.81
N PRO A 146 23.21 10.34 9.88
CA PRO A 146 22.84 11.38 8.93
C PRO A 146 22.10 12.54 9.62
N GLU A 147 22.02 13.68 8.94
CA GLU A 147 21.26 14.83 9.45
C GLU A 147 19.76 14.52 9.52
N TYR A 148 19.24 13.88 8.47
CA TYR A 148 17.87 13.42 8.35
C TYR A 148 17.83 11.91 8.10
N HIS A 149 16.77 11.26 8.54
CA HIS A 149 16.53 9.84 8.28
C HIS A 149 15.04 9.51 8.37
N MET A 150 14.59 8.42 7.75
CA MET A 150 13.22 7.92 7.87
C MET A 150 13.22 6.40 8.03
N ASN A 151 12.45 5.91 9.01
CA ASN A 151 12.30 4.47 9.26
C ASN A 151 10.83 4.10 9.52
N VAL A 152 10.58 2.79 9.62
CA VAL A 152 9.26 2.24 9.94
C VAL A 152 9.26 1.64 11.34
N ILE A 153 8.41 2.14 12.22
CA ILE A 153 8.10 1.48 13.50
C ILE A 153 7.13 0.33 13.21
N VAL A 154 7.51 -0.87 13.62
CA VAL A 154 6.79 -2.12 13.36
C VAL A 154 6.38 -2.83 14.63
N GLY A 155 6.75 -2.32 15.80
CA GLY A 155 6.41 -2.93 17.07
C GLY A 155 6.88 -2.16 18.28
N TYR A 156 6.54 -2.67 19.46
CA TYR A 156 6.99 -2.16 20.74
C TYR A 156 7.11 -3.30 21.78
N ASP A 157 7.87 -3.03 22.83
CA ASP A 157 8.16 -3.93 23.93
C ASP A 157 8.20 -3.12 25.23
N ASP A 158 7.12 -3.17 26.02
CA ASP A 158 6.99 -2.37 27.25
C ASP A 158 7.90 -2.89 28.37
N GLU A 159 8.24 -4.18 28.35
CA GLU A 159 9.16 -4.76 29.35
C GLU A 159 10.54 -4.12 29.24
N THR A 160 11.01 -3.89 28.01
CA THR A 160 12.30 -3.24 27.75
C THR A 160 12.20 -1.75 27.44
N GLN A 161 10.99 -1.20 27.37
CA GLN A 161 10.66 0.18 26.98
C GLN A 161 11.27 0.59 25.63
N LYS A 162 11.12 -0.28 24.63
CA LYS A 162 11.71 -0.10 23.30
C LYS A 162 10.69 -0.20 22.18
N PHE A 163 10.84 0.66 21.18
CA PHE A 163 10.23 0.44 19.88
C PHE A 163 11.05 -0.57 19.09
N ILE A 164 10.37 -1.33 18.23
CA ILE A 164 10.94 -2.22 17.23
C ILE A 164 10.80 -1.51 15.89
N VAL A 165 11.92 -1.28 15.21
CA VAL A 165 12.04 -0.44 14.03
C VAL A 165 12.69 -1.23 12.90
N HIS A 166 12.23 -1.03 11.67
CA HIS A 166 12.97 -1.43 10.48
C HIS A 166 13.85 -0.26 10.04
N GLU A 167 15.14 -0.36 10.36
CA GLU A 167 16.14 0.67 10.08
C GLU A 167 16.62 0.61 8.63
N THR A 168 16.24 1.57 7.79
CA THR A 168 16.55 1.53 6.35
C THR A 168 18.03 1.76 6.08
N GLY A 169 18.72 2.53 6.94
CA GLY A 169 20.13 2.86 6.83
C GLY A 169 21.11 1.74 7.20
N MET A 170 20.65 0.49 7.32
CA MET A 170 21.48 -0.66 7.70
C MET A 170 21.23 -1.86 6.78
N ASN A 171 22.21 -2.76 6.62
CA ASN A 171 21.97 -4.04 5.93
C ASN A 171 21.24 -5.05 6.82
N THR A 172 21.40 -4.92 8.14
CA THR A 172 20.80 -5.79 9.17
C THR A 172 19.94 -4.97 10.15
N GLY A 173 19.16 -4.03 9.63
CA GLY A 173 18.31 -3.11 10.39
C GLY A 173 16.91 -3.66 10.72
N SER A 174 16.61 -4.91 10.36
CA SER A 174 15.33 -5.53 10.70
C SER A 174 15.17 -5.66 12.22
N ASN A 175 13.99 -5.26 12.71
CA ASN A 175 13.60 -5.32 14.12
C ASN A 175 14.61 -4.68 15.08
N PHE A 176 15.29 -3.62 14.64
CA PHE A 176 16.21 -2.86 15.47
C PHE A 176 15.45 -2.23 16.65
N LYS A 177 16.05 -2.26 17.85
CA LYS A 177 15.38 -1.79 19.06
C LYS A 177 15.95 -0.45 19.54
N TYR A 178 15.11 0.57 19.60
CA TYR A 178 15.44 1.88 20.19
C TYR A 178 14.62 2.12 21.44
N ALA A 179 15.18 2.80 22.44
CA ALA A 179 14.41 3.22 23.61
C ALA A 179 13.30 4.20 23.21
N TYR A 180 12.16 4.15 23.91
CA TYR A 180 11.02 5.03 23.62
C TYR A 180 11.40 6.51 23.60
N ASN A 181 12.14 6.96 24.62
CA ASN A 181 12.60 8.36 24.69
C ASN A 181 13.52 8.73 23.52
N THR A 182 14.45 7.86 23.14
CA THR A 182 15.34 8.09 21.99
C THR A 182 14.54 8.33 20.71
N ILE A 183 13.53 7.50 20.43
CA ILE A 183 12.67 7.69 19.26
C ILE A 183 11.90 8.99 19.38
N LEU A 184 11.14 9.19 20.47
CA LEU A 184 10.27 10.37 20.64
C LEU A 184 11.04 11.70 20.63
N ASP A 185 12.27 11.70 21.12
CA ASP A 185 13.17 12.86 21.07
C ASP A 185 13.73 13.09 19.66
N ALA A 186 14.00 12.03 18.91
CA ALA A 186 14.54 12.11 17.55
C ALA A 186 13.49 12.45 16.47
N ILE A 187 12.19 12.26 16.72
CA ILE A 187 11.12 12.57 15.74
C ILE A 187 11.20 14.05 15.35
N HIS A 188 11.54 14.30 14.09
CA HIS A 188 11.58 15.63 13.50
C HIS A 188 11.41 15.53 11.99
N ASP A 189 10.51 16.35 11.43
CA ASP A 189 10.29 16.44 9.99
C ASP A 189 11.52 16.99 9.26
N PHE A 190 11.64 16.62 7.99
CA PHE A 190 12.72 17.09 7.15
C PHE A 190 12.65 18.61 6.97
N VAL A 191 13.72 19.29 7.35
CA VAL A 191 13.95 20.70 7.00
C VAL A 191 15.40 20.80 6.54
N PRO A 192 15.68 21.09 5.25
CA PRO A 192 17.04 21.08 4.71
C PRO A 192 18.06 21.83 5.60
N GLY A 193 19.00 21.07 6.17
CA GLY A 193 20.07 21.57 7.04
C GLY A 193 19.63 22.03 8.44
N LYS A 194 18.37 21.81 8.82
CA LYS A 194 17.77 22.24 10.10
C LYS A 194 16.76 21.23 10.64
N THR A 195 16.87 19.95 10.29
CA THR A 195 15.95 18.89 10.69
C THR A 195 15.81 18.81 12.21
N GLN A 196 16.87 19.08 13.00
CA GLN A 196 16.78 19.14 14.46
C GLN A 196 15.69 20.12 15.00
N THR A 197 15.31 21.11 14.20
CA THR A 197 14.25 22.08 14.54
C THR A 197 12.95 21.86 13.77
N GLY A 198 12.88 20.81 12.94
CA GLY A 198 11.68 20.40 12.23
C GLY A 198 10.55 20.04 13.19
N ALA A 199 9.31 20.17 12.72
CA ALA A 199 8.14 19.81 13.52
C ALA A 199 8.20 18.31 13.89
N LYS A 200 7.79 17.94 15.11
CA LYS A 200 7.61 16.53 15.43
C LYS A 200 6.39 16.01 14.70
N VAL A 201 6.56 15.06 13.78
CA VAL A 201 5.47 14.49 12.98
C VAL A 201 5.75 13.02 12.71
N ALA A 202 4.70 12.21 12.67
CA ALA A 202 4.74 10.85 12.17
C ALA A 202 3.70 10.68 11.05
N VAL A 203 4.00 9.78 10.12
CA VAL A 203 3.11 9.37 9.03
C VAL A 203 2.43 8.08 9.48
N PHE A 204 1.21 8.21 9.97
CA PHE A 204 0.39 7.07 10.38
C PHE A 204 -0.24 6.46 9.13
N THR A 205 -0.30 5.13 9.07
CA THR A 205 -0.72 4.40 7.87
C THR A 205 -1.96 3.55 8.16
N ARG A 206 -2.68 3.14 7.11
CA ARG A 206 -3.74 2.14 7.18
C ARG A 206 -4.00 1.53 5.81
N GLN A 207 -4.41 0.28 5.77
CA GLN A 207 -4.81 -0.38 4.52
C GLN A 207 -6.10 0.22 3.93
N GLN A 208 -6.99 0.74 4.76
CA GLN A 208 -8.28 1.28 4.31
C GLN A 208 -8.14 2.67 3.68
N ILE A 209 -8.71 2.84 2.50
CA ILE A 209 -8.85 4.13 1.81
C ILE A 209 -10.14 4.79 2.31
N LEU A 210 -10.03 5.88 3.06
CA LEU A 210 -11.19 6.59 3.61
C LEU A 210 -11.34 8.01 3.05
N THR A 211 -10.22 8.68 2.76
CA THR A 211 -10.21 10.10 2.37
C THR A 211 -9.49 10.36 1.05
N SER A 212 -8.55 9.49 0.68
CA SER A 212 -7.77 9.59 -0.56
C SER A 212 -8.45 8.94 -1.77
N GLY A 213 -9.67 8.42 -1.64
CA GLY A 213 -10.28 7.63 -2.72
C GLY A 213 -10.60 8.41 -4.00
N ASN A 214 -10.79 9.72 -3.90
CA ASN A 214 -11.12 10.60 -5.02
C ASN A 214 -9.88 11.30 -5.62
N THR A 215 -8.66 10.97 -5.18
CA THR A 215 -7.45 11.51 -5.81
C THR A 215 -7.27 10.91 -7.20
N ASP A 216 -6.72 11.66 -8.13
CA ASP A 216 -6.31 11.21 -9.46
C ASP A 216 -4.82 11.51 -9.56
N GLY A 217 -3.99 10.49 -9.29
CA GLY A 217 -2.57 10.68 -9.02
C GLY A 217 -1.79 11.06 -10.27
N ASP A 218 -2.08 10.41 -11.38
CA ASP A 218 -1.41 10.58 -12.66
C ASP A 218 -2.15 11.54 -13.61
N ASN A 219 -3.33 12.02 -13.23
CA ASN A 219 -4.14 13.03 -13.91
C ASN A 219 -4.67 12.57 -15.27
N ASP A 220 -5.11 11.32 -15.34
CA ASP A 220 -5.60 10.70 -16.55
C ASP A 220 -7.14 10.71 -16.67
N GLY A 221 -7.83 11.09 -15.58
CA GLY A 221 -9.28 11.16 -15.48
C GLY A 221 -9.91 10.09 -14.58
N LEU A 222 -9.17 9.09 -14.10
CA LEU A 222 -9.65 8.10 -13.15
C LEU A 222 -9.30 8.48 -11.70
N THR A 223 -10.27 8.29 -10.80
CA THR A 223 -9.95 8.37 -9.36
C THR A 223 -9.23 7.11 -8.91
N LYS A 224 -8.45 7.19 -7.84
CA LYS A 224 -7.78 6.07 -7.16
C LYS A 224 -8.71 4.88 -6.95
N ILE A 225 -9.94 5.11 -6.52
CA ILE A 225 -10.92 4.02 -6.32
C ILE A 225 -11.39 3.42 -7.65
N ASP A 226 -11.49 4.22 -8.70
CA ASP A 226 -11.80 3.72 -10.04
C ASP A 226 -10.61 2.93 -10.59
N GLU A 227 -9.38 3.45 -10.49
CA GLU A 227 -8.18 2.75 -10.92
C GLU A 227 -8.03 1.36 -10.25
N LEU A 228 -8.19 1.30 -8.93
CA LEU A 228 -8.20 0.03 -8.19
C LEU A 228 -9.34 -0.91 -8.62
N ARG A 229 -10.48 -0.36 -9.09
CA ARG A 229 -11.61 -1.15 -9.60
C ARG A 229 -11.33 -1.69 -11.00
N TYR A 230 -10.71 -0.89 -11.86
CA TYR A 230 -10.34 -1.24 -13.24
C TYR A 230 -9.05 -2.05 -13.32
N GLY A 231 -8.26 -2.10 -12.24
CA GLY A 231 -6.99 -2.81 -12.19
C GLY A 231 -5.86 -2.07 -12.90
N THR A 232 -5.99 -0.76 -13.05
CA THR A 232 -4.99 0.13 -13.67
C THR A 232 -3.89 0.48 -12.66
N ILE A 233 -2.86 1.18 -13.15
CA ILE A 233 -1.65 1.51 -12.42
C ILE A 233 -1.76 2.95 -11.92
N LEU A 234 -1.93 3.13 -10.60
CA LEU A 234 -2.14 4.42 -9.89
C LEU A 234 -1.21 5.60 -10.24
N TRP A 235 -0.08 5.33 -10.91
CA TRP A 235 0.97 6.32 -11.22
C TRP A 235 1.30 6.40 -12.71
N LEU A 236 0.52 5.75 -13.58
CA LEU A 236 0.79 5.67 -15.00
C LEU A 236 -0.50 5.82 -15.79
N GLN A 237 -0.61 6.94 -16.53
CA GLN A 237 -1.82 7.33 -17.26
C GLN A 237 -2.31 6.32 -18.30
N ASP A 238 -1.46 5.38 -18.72
CA ASP A 238 -1.72 4.40 -19.78
C ASP A 238 -1.11 3.08 -19.30
N SER A 239 -1.94 2.25 -18.69
CA SER A 239 -1.51 1.06 -17.95
C SER A 239 -1.04 -0.08 -18.84
N ASP A 240 -1.57 -0.17 -20.07
CA ASP A 240 -1.18 -1.19 -21.04
C ASP A 240 -0.20 -0.70 -22.11
N GLY A 241 0.02 0.61 -22.19
CA GLY A 241 1.00 1.25 -23.05
C GLY A 241 0.59 1.34 -24.51
N ASP A 242 -0.71 1.31 -24.82
CA ASP A 242 -1.24 1.38 -26.19
C ASP A 242 -1.28 2.79 -26.80
N GLY A 243 -1.02 3.81 -25.97
CA GLY A 243 -1.03 5.23 -26.33
C GLY A 243 -2.35 5.95 -26.07
N VAL A 244 -3.33 5.32 -25.42
CA VAL A 244 -4.58 5.91 -24.93
C VAL A 244 -4.57 5.86 -23.40
N THR A 245 -5.00 6.95 -22.74
CA THR A 245 -5.02 6.96 -21.28
C THR A 245 -6.15 6.10 -20.71
N ASP A 246 -5.97 5.52 -19.54
CA ASP A 246 -6.92 4.60 -18.91
C ASP A 246 -8.30 5.27 -18.75
N GLY A 247 -8.32 6.53 -18.27
CA GLY A 247 -9.53 7.34 -18.15
C GLY A 247 -10.25 7.56 -19.48
N LYS A 248 -9.49 7.80 -20.55
CA LYS A 248 -10.07 7.98 -21.88
C LYS A 248 -10.60 6.66 -22.44
N GLU A 249 -9.94 5.55 -22.16
CA GLU A 249 -10.43 4.23 -22.52
C GLU A 249 -11.74 3.89 -21.81
N VAL A 250 -11.82 4.13 -20.51
CA VAL A 250 -13.04 3.94 -19.73
C VAL A 250 -14.18 4.81 -20.28
N ASP A 251 -13.92 6.09 -20.57
CA ASP A 251 -14.89 7.00 -21.19
C ASP A 251 -15.37 6.53 -22.57
N MET A 252 -14.49 5.86 -23.32
CA MET A 252 -14.80 5.26 -24.63
C MET A 252 -15.40 3.85 -24.55
N GLY A 253 -15.59 3.29 -23.34
CA GLY A 253 -16.06 1.92 -23.15
C GLY A 253 -15.05 0.85 -23.61
N ARG A 254 -13.76 1.14 -23.52
CA ARG A 254 -12.64 0.22 -23.77
C ARG A 254 -12.07 -0.33 -22.45
N SER A 255 -11.06 -1.19 -22.55
CA SER A 255 -10.44 -1.84 -21.40
C SER A 255 -9.08 -1.19 -21.12
N PRO A 256 -8.89 -0.51 -19.97
CA PRO A 256 -7.67 0.24 -19.65
C PRO A 256 -6.47 -0.63 -19.25
N THR A 257 -6.47 -1.90 -19.61
CA THR A 257 -5.47 -2.88 -19.14
C THR A 257 -5.09 -3.87 -20.24
N CYS A 258 -5.54 -3.63 -21.47
CA CYS A 258 -5.12 -4.38 -22.64
C CYS A 258 -5.35 -3.57 -23.94
N ASP A 259 -4.31 -3.49 -24.79
CA ASP A 259 -4.31 -3.00 -26.18
C ASP A 259 -5.21 -3.88 -27.08
N CYS A 260 -6.50 -3.88 -26.79
CA CYS A 260 -7.53 -4.52 -27.57
C CYS A 260 -8.24 -3.42 -28.35
N THR A 261 -7.49 -2.82 -29.29
CA THR A 261 -7.93 -1.72 -30.17
C THR A 261 -9.26 -1.98 -30.90
N GLU A 262 -9.70 -3.24 -31.01
CA GLU A 262 -11.11 -3.61 -31.04
C GLU A 262 -11.27 -4.92 -30.27
N ILE A 263 -12.22 -4.97 -29.32
CA ILE A 263 -12.49 -6.20 -28.60
C ILE A 263 -13.16 -7.20 -29.54
N THR A 264 -12.33 -8.03 -30.18
CA THR A 264 -12.67 -9.44 -30.39
C THR A 264 -12.29 -10.15 -29.09
N VAL A 265 -13.21 -10.28 -28.13
CA VAL A 265 -12.95 -11.21 -27.02
C VAL A 265 -12.89 -12.59 -27.66
N GLU A 266 -11.69 -13.16 -27.68
CA GLU A 266 -11.48 -14.47 -28.29
C GLU A 266 -12.28 -15.54 -27.55
N ASN A 267 -12.65 -16.58 -28.30
CA ASN A 267 -13.22 -17.79 -27.73
C ASN A 267 -12.27 -18.39 -26.67
N GLY A 268 -12.78 -18.61 -25.46
CA GLY A 268 -12.05 -19.18 -24.32
C GLY A 268 -11.59 -18.16 -23.28
N ARG A 269 -11.83 -16.85 -23.48
CA ARG A 269 -11.41 -15.81 -22.52
C ARG A 269 -12.36 -15.70 -21.32
N LEU A 270 -11.79 -15.34 -20.18
CA LEU A 270 -12.50 -15.03 -18.95
C LEU A 270 -12.62 -13.51 -18.86
N VAL A 271 -13.84 -13.01 -18.72
CA VAL A 271 -14.11 -11.57 -18.70
C VAL A 271 -15.06 -11.20 -17.58
N LYS A 272 -14.94 -9.98 -17.07
CA LYS A 272 -15.95 -9.36 -16.21
C LYS A 272 -16.11 -7.89 -16.57
N SER A 273 -17.21 -7.29 -16.16
CA SER A 273 -17.28 -5.84 -16.12
C SER A 273 -16.78 -5.31 -14.78
N PRO A 274 -16.29 -4.05 -14.74
CA PRO A 274 -15.82 -3.45 -13.49
C PRO A 274 -16.92 -3.38 -12.41
N ASN A 275 -18.17 -3.21 -12.84
CA ASN A 275 -19.32 -2.96 -11.97
C ASN A 275 -20.19 -4.22 -11.71
N ASP A 276 -19.93 -5.36 -12.36
CA ASP A 276 -20.58 -6.64 -12.07
C ASP A 276 -19.57 -7.63 -11.47
N PRO A 277 -19.80 -8.20 -10.26
CA PRO A 277 -18.92 -9.22 -9.69
C PRO A 277 -18.90 -10.53 -10.49
N LYS A 278 -19.83 -10.73 -11.43
CA LYS A 278 -19.89 -11.93 -12.26
C LYS A 278 -18.71 -12.03 -13.22
N VAL A 279 -18.15 -13.23 -13.31
CA VAL A 279 -17.16 -13.58 -14.33
C VAL A 279 -17.83 -14.44 -15.39
N TYR A 280 -17.54 -14.16 -16.65
CA TYR A 280 -18.07 -14.87 -17.80
C TYR A 280 -16.93 -15.58 -18.55
N LEU A 281 -17.20 -16.81 -19.00
CA LEU A 281 -16.43 -17.44 -20.07
C LEU A 281 -17.04 -17.02 -21.41
N ILE A 282 -16.23 -16.47 -22.31
CA ILE A 282 -16.64 -16.23 -23.69
C ILE A 282 -16.41 -17.50 -24.50
N GLU A 283 -17.47 -18.08 -25.06
CA GLU A 283 -17.38 -19.31 -25.85
C GLU A 283 -18.44 -19.32 -26.96
N ASN A 284 -18.03 -19.53 -28.21
CA ASN A 284 -18.88 -19.59 -29.39
C ASN A 284 -19.86 -18.40 -29.50
N ASN A 285 -19.36 -17.18 -29.29
CA ASN A 285 -20.13 -15.92 -29.25
C ASN A 285 -21.14 -15.81 -28.08
N LEU A 286 -21.05 -16.70 -27.08
CA LEU A 286 -21.85 -16.65 -25.86
C LEU A 286 -21.02 -16.11 -24.70
N LYS A 287 -21.62 -15.28 -23.86
CA LYS A 287 -21.14 -15.03 -22.49
C LYS A 287 -21.79 -16.02 -21.54
N ARG A 288 -20.99 -16.88 -20.94
CA ARG A 288 -21.45 -17.92 -20.01
C ARG A 288 -21.01 -17.55 -18.60
N HIS A 289 -21.97 -17.13 -17.77
CA HIS A 289 -21.68 -16.79 -16.37
C HIS A 289 -21.08 -18.00 -15.64
N ILE A 290 -20.00 -17.78 -14.88
CA ILE A 290 -19.37 -18.79 -14.04
C ILE A 290 -20.03 -18.70 -12.66
N LEU A 291 -20.70 -19.77 -12.25
CA LEU A 291 -21.64 -19.75 -11.13
C LEU A 291 -21.08 -19.15 -9.84
N ASN A 292 -19.83 -19.46 -9.51
CA ASN A 292 -19.12 -18.95 -8.33
C ASN A 292 -17.61 -19.23 -8.42
N GLY A 293 -16.85 -18.70 -7.45
CA GLY A 293 -15.41 -18.89 -7.35
C GLY A 293 -14.97 -20.34 -7.17
N THR A 294 -15.81 -21.22 -6.59
CA THR A 294 -15.47 -22.64 -6.47
C THR A 294 -15.44 -23.32 -7.85
N ILE A 295 -16.45 -23.08 -8.68
CA ILE A 295 -16.45 -23.56 -10.08
C ILE A 295 -15.27 -22.98 -10.85
N PHE A 296 -15.01 -21.67 -10.70
CA PHE A 296 -13.87 -21.01 -11.33
C PHE A 296 -12.54 -21.72 -11.04
N LEU A 297 -12.25 -21.98 -9.76
CA LEU A 297 -11.01 -22.65 -9.34
C LEU A 297 -10.97 -24.13 -9.73
N LEU A 298 -12.11 -24.84 -9.74
CA LEU A 298 -12.19 -26.24 -10.18
C LEU A 298 -11.83 -26.41 -11.66
N HIS A 299 -12.11 -25.40 -12.49
CA HIS A 299 -11.67 -25.35 -13.89
C HIS A 299 -10.17 -25.03 -14.05
N GLY A 300 -9.44 -24.79 -12.94
CA GLY A 300 -8.02 -24.46 -12.95
C GLY A 300 -7.71 -23.01 -13.36
N TRP A 301 -8.74 -22.19 -13.58
CA TRP A 301 -8.58 -20.79 -13.92
C TRP A 301 -8.00 -20.00 -12.76
N GLN A 302 -7.24 -18.96 -13.10
CA GLN A 302 -6.59 -18.08 -12.15
C GLN A 302 -7.19 -16.68 -12.28
N TRP A 303 -7.38 -15.99 -11.16
CA TRP A 303 -8.04 -14.68 -11.16
C TRP A 303 -7.34 -13.63 -12.01
N TRP A 304 -6.00 -13.71 -12.14
CA TRP A 304 -5.23 -12.83 -13.02
C TRP A 304 -5.52 -13.04 -14.52
N GLN A 305 -6.18 -14.13 -14.91
CA GLN A 305 -6.60 -14.39 -16.29
C GLN A 305 -7.91 -13.68 -16.64
N VAL A 306 -8.62 -13.12 -15.66
CA VAL A 306 -9.89 -12.42 -15.89
C VAL A 306 -9.60 -11.04 -16.45
N GLN A 307 -10.02 -10.79 -17.68
CA GLN A 307 -9.94 -9.49 -18.33
C GLN A 307 -11.13 -8.62 -17.92
N ILE A 308 -10.87 -7.37 -17.55
CA ILE A 308 -11.93 -6.40 -17.27
C ILE A 308 -12.31 -5.75 -18.60
N VAL A 309 -13.58 -5.86 -19.02
CA VAL A 309 -14.08 -5.25 -20.25
C VAL A 309 -15.31 -4.40 -19.95
N SER A 310 -15.62 -3.43 -20.81
CA SER A 310 -16.82 -2.60 -20.62
C SER A 310 -18.11 -3.42 -20.69
N GLU A 311 -19.18 -2.88 -20.10
CA GLU A 311 -20.50 -3.51 -20.16
C GLU A 311 -21.00 -3.61 -21.62
N ASP A 312 -20.71 -2.60 -22.45
CA ASP A 312 -21.07 -2.59 -23.87
C ASP A 312 -20.42 -3.74 -24.63
N VAL A 313 -19.19 -4.11 -24.28
CA VAL A 313 -18.51 -5.28 -24.85
C VAL A 313 -19.21 -6.56 -24.42
N LEU A 314 -19.50 -6.72 -23.12
CA LEU A 314 -20.25 -7.89 -22.65
C LEU A 314 -21.62 -7.99 -23.30
N ASN A 315 -22.26 -6.87 -23.63
CA ASN A 315 -23.58 -6.83 -24.26
C ASN A 315 -23.57 -7.23 -25.74
N LYS A 316 -22.39 -7.33 -26.38
CA LYS A 316 -22.26 -7.89 -27.74
C LYS A 316 -22.42 -9.42 -27.78
N PHE A 317 -22.23 -10.11 -26.65
CA PHE A 317 -22.33 -11.56 -26.56
C PHE A 317 -23.71 -12.01 -26.10
N GLU A 318 -24.25 -13.05 -26.73
CA GLU A 318 -25.51 -13.66 -26.30
C GLU A 318 -25.33 -14.39 -24.96
N VAL A 319 -26.37 -14.46 -24.15
CA VAL A 319 -26.29 -15.16 -22.86
C VAL A 319 -26.33 -16.67 -23.09
N GLY A 320 -25.24 -17.35 -22.73
CA GLY A 320 -25.15 -18.80 -22.77
C GLY A 320 -25.51 -19.46 -21.44
N MET A 321 -25.56 -20.80 -21.43
CA MET A 321 -25.76 -21.57 -20.21
C MET A 321 -24.63 -21.33 -19.20
N THR A 322 -25.00 -21.10 -17.95
CA THR A 322 -24.07 -20.93 -16.81
C THR A 322 -23.10 -22.11 -16.72
N VAL A 323 -21.83 -21.82 -16.51
CA VAL A 323 -20.79 -22.83 -16.26
C VAL A 323 -20.90 -23.30 -14.81
N GLY A 324 -21.02 -24.62 -14.62
CA GLY A 324 -21.18 -25.25 -13.31
C GLY A 324 -22.63 -25.57 -12.90
N ASN A 325 -23.58 -25.47 -13.83
CA ASN A 325 -24.93 -26.03 -13.70
C ASN A 325 -25.02 -27.46 -14.24
#